data_AF-A0A8R2NSA8-F1
#
_entry.id   AF-A0A8R2NSA8-F1
#
_cell.length_a   1.000
_cell.length_b   1.000
_cell.length_c   1.000
_cell.angle_alpha   90.00
_cell.angle_beta   90.00
_cell.angle_gamma   90.00
#
_symmetry.space_group_name_H-M   'P 1'
#
loop_
_entity.id
_entity.type
_entity.pdbx_description
1 polymer ?
#
loop_
_entity_poly.entity_id
_entity_poly.type
_entity_poly.pdbx_seq_one_letter_code
_entity_poly.pdbx_strand_id
1 'polypeptide(L)'
;MDETDDGDCGSNWRRGADAVKVAVTEGHVNVASPADTFRSIGRLLETRVAGTLGTLLSVLFRSFSLAFTKHSCRTTLGPAMWVDGLRRGVAAVEAYGMCQPGDRTMLDALVPAVRGMEDVLCKSKNPVCPFE
;
A
#
# COMPACT_ATOMS: atom_id res chain seq x y z
N MET A 1 -2.32 -15.34 -25.94
CA MET A 1 -2.85 -14.06 -25.46
C MET A 1 -4.29 -14.35 -25.12
N ASP A 2 -4.56 -14.60 -23.85
CA ASP A 2 -5.90 -14.88 -23.35
C ASP A 2 -6.23 -13.68 -22.48
N GLU A 3 -7.00 -12.74 -23.02
CA GLU A 3 -7.48 -11.60 -22.24
C GLU A 3 -8.65 -12.08 -21.40
N THR A 4 -8.35 -12.43 -20.15
CA THR A 4 -9.35 -12.64 -19.11
C THR A 4 -9.41 -11.39 -18.24
N ASP A 5 -9.71 -10.25 -18.85
CA ASP A 5 -10.01 -9.01 -18.13
C ASP A 5 -11.41 -8.55 -18.56
N ASP A 6 -12.27 -8.28 -17.59
CA ASP A 6 -13.63 -7.77 -17.82
C ASP A 6 -13.64 -6.26 -18.14
N GLY A 7 -12.45 -5.65 -18.24
CA GLY A 7 -12.24 -4.23 -18.49
C GLY A 7 -12.61 -3.34 -17.29
N ASP A 8 -12.89 -3.92 -16.12
CA ASP A 8 -13.34 -3.18 -14.95
C ASP A 8 -12.19 -2.69 -14.05
N CYS A 9 -11.01 -3.27 -14.20
CA CYS A 9 -9.85 -3.06 -13.33
C CYS A 9 -9.57 -1.56 -13.11
N GLY A 10 -9.47 -0.79 -14.20
CA GLY A 10 -9.21 0.65 -14.13
C GLY A 10 -10.31 1.44 -13.41
N SER A 11 -11.57 1.04 -13.59
CA SER A 11 -12.72 1.65 -12.93
C SER A 11 -12.73 1.36 -11.43
N ASN A 12 -12.38 0.13 -11.03
CA ASN A 12 -12.25 -0.27 -9.63
C ASN A 12 -11.12 0.49 -8.91
N TRP A 13 -9.95 0.63 -9.54
CA TRP A 13 -8.85 1.45 -9.02
C TRP A 13 -9.24 2.92 -8.85
N ARG A 14 -9.88 3.50 -9.88
CA ARG A 14 -10.37 4.88 -9.82
C ARG A 14 -11.35 5.08 -8.66
N ARG A 15 -12.33 4.19 -8.51
CA ARG A 15 -13.33 4.26 -7.44
C ARG A 15 -12.69 4.22 -6.06
N GLY A 16 -11.69 3.35 -5.86
CA GLY A 16 -10.91 3.30 -4.63
C GLY A 16 -10.16 4.60 -4.35
N ALA A 17 -9.45 5.12 -5.34
CA ALA A 17 -8.69 6.37 -5.22
C ALA A 17 -9.59 7.58 -4.93
N ASP A 18 -10.70 7.71 -5.66
CA ASP A 18 -11.69 8.77 -5.45
C ASP A 18 -12.31 8.68 -4.04
N ALA A 19 -12.62 7.47 -3.56
CA ALA A 19 -13.14 7.28 -2.21
C ALA A 19 -12.15 7.73 -1.14
N VAL A 20 -10.86 7.36 -1.27
CA VAL A 20 -9.80 7.81 -0.35
C VAL A 20 -9.67 9.33 -0.37
N LYS A 21 -9.66 9.94 -1.56
CA LYS A 21 -9.57 11.40 -1.71
C LYS A 21 -10.73 12.12 -1.01
N VAL A 22 -11.96 11.65 -1.21
CA VAL A 22 -13.15 12.21 -0.55
C VAL A 22 -13.05 12.04 0.97
N ALA A 23 -12.71 10.85 1.46
CA ALA A 23 -12.61 10.58 2.89
C ALA A 23 -11.53 11.44 3.58
N VAL A 24 -10.41 11.71 2.92
CA VAL A 24 -9.38 12.62 3.43
C VAL A 24 -9.88 14.06 3.44
N THR A 25 -10.56 14.50 2.39
CA THR A 25 -11.06 15.87 2.24
C THR A 25 -12.17 16.19 3.25
N GLU A 26 -13.03 15.23 3.54
CA GLU A 26 -14.15 15.33 4.49
C GLU A 26 -13.73 15.08 5.95
N GLY A 27 -12.45 14.78 6.21
CA GLY A 27 -11.94 14.52 7.56
C GLY A 27 -12.37 13.17 8.16
N HIS A 28 -12.79 12.21 7.33
CA HIS A 28 -13.14 10.85 7.74
C HIS A 28 -11.93 9.94 7.93
N VAL A 29 -10.73 10.39 7.55
CA VAL A 29 -9.47 9.69 7.80
C VAL A 29 -8.77 10.33 9.00
N ASN A 30 -8.49 9.54 10.03
CA ASN A 30 -7.71 10.01 11.17
C ASN A 30 -6.24 10.18 10.76
N VAL A 31 -5.78 11.43 10.66
CA VAL A 31 -4.41 11.79 10.28
C VAL A 31 -3.47 12.03 11.49
N ALA A 32 -3.92 11.74 12.72
CA ALA A 32 -3.13 11.96 13.93
C ALA A 32 -1.90 11.05 14.01
N SER A 33 -1.96 9.85 13.44
CA SER A 33 -0.83 8.94 13.34
C SER A 33 -0.86 8.18 12.01
N PRO A 34 0.29 7.88 11.39
CA PRO A 34 0.32 7.08 10.17
C PRO A 34 -0.31 5.70 10.33
N ALA A 35 -0.23 5.10 11.52
CA ALA A 35 -0.95 3.88 11.82
C ALA A 35 -2.46 4.06 11.66
N ASP A 36 -3.04 5.09 12.28
CA ASP A 36 -4.47 5.38 12.18
C ASP A 36 -4.90 5.75 10.75
N THR A 37 -4.07 6.50 10.04
CA THR A 37 -4.29 6.87 8.64
C THR A 37 -4.40 5.63 7.76
N PHE A 38 -3.37 4.77 7.76
CA PHE A 38 -3.35 3.59 6.89
C PHE A 38 -4.37 2.54 7.31
N ARG A 39 -4.67 2.41 8.60
CA ARG A 39 -5.78 1.58 9.08
C ARG A 39 -7.13 2.04 8.54
N SER A 40 -7.37 3.35 8.54
CA SER A 40 -8.62 3.94 8.05
C SER A 40 -8.74 3.77 6.53
N ILE A 41 -7.65 4.01 5.79
CA ILE A 41 -7.59 3.78 4.34
C ILE A 41 -7.86 2.31 4.00
N GLY A 42 -7.24 1.36 4.71
CA GLY A 42 -7.46 -0.07 4.48
C GLY A 42 -8.93 -0.46 4.63
N ARG A 43 -9.60 -0.01 5.71
CA ARG A 43 -11.04 -0.25 5.91
C ARG A 43 -11.91 0.37 4.82
N LEU A 44 -11.53 1.56 4.35
CA LEU A 44 -12.26 2.24 3.29
C LEU A 44 -12.14 1.48 1.96
N LEU A 45 -10.94 1.03 1.59
CA LEU A 45 -10.72 0.29 0.36
C LEU A 45 -11.45 -1.06 0.37
N GLU A 46 -11.49 -1.74 1.52
CA GLU A 46 -12.25 -2.99 1.71
C GLU A 46 -13.74 -2.84 1.38
N THR A 47 -14.32 -1.66 1.63
CA THR A 47 -15.75 -1.40 1.44
C THR A 47 -16.09 -0.69 0.13
N ARG A 48 -15.12 0.01 -0.48
CA ARG A 48 -15.35 0.86 -1.66
C ARG A 48 -14.83 0.27 -2.96
N VAL A 49 -13.86 -0.63 -2.89
CA VAL A 49 -13.33 -1.37 -4.04
C VAL A 49 -13.98 -2.75 -4.08
N ALA A 50 -14.50 -3.14 -5.25
CA ALA A 50 -15.15 -4.42 -5.41
C ALA A 50 -14.15 -5.57 -5.55
N GLY A 51 -14.59 -6.79 -5.20
CA GLY A 51 -13.86 -8.02 -5.45
C GLY A 51 -12.57 -8.18 -4.62
N THR A 52 -11.75 -9.14 -5.06
CA THR A 52 -10.50 -9.53 -4.39
C THR A 52 -9.52 -8.36 -4.26
N LEU A 53 -9.55 -7.42 -5.21
CA LEU A 53 -8.70 -6.22 -5.19
C LEU A 53 -8.90 -5.39 -3.91
N GLY A 54 -10.15 -5.16 -3.50
CA GLY A 54 -10.44 -4.41 -2.28
C GLY A 54 -9.90 -5.10 -1.02
N THR A 55 -9.99 -6.43 -0.97
CA THR A 55 -9.43 -7.22 0.13
C THR A 55 -7.90 -7.18 0.15
N LEU A 56 -7.25 -7.36 -1.00
CA LEU A 56 -5.78 -7.29 -1.09
C LEU A 56 -5.26 -5.90 -0.71
N LEU A 57 -5.92 -4.84 -1.16
CA LEU A 57 -5.60 -3.47 -0.75
C LEU A 57 -5.80 -3.25 0.75
N SER A 58 -6.91 -3.75 1.33
CA SER A 58 -7.12 -3.69 2.78
C SER A 58 -6.01 -4.40 3.55
N VAL A 59 -5.62 -5.59 3.12
CA VAL A 59 -4.51 -6.38 3.72
C VAL A 59 -3.19 -5.61 3.64
N LEU A 60 -2.87 -5.03 2.47
CA LEU A 60 -1.68 -4.22 2.27
C LEU A 60 -1.62 -3.06 3.27
N PHE A 61 -2.65 -2.22 3.30
CA PHE A 61 -2.69 -1.00 4.12
C PHE A 61 -2.78 -1.28 5.63
N ARG A 62 -3.50 -2.34 6.03
CA ARG A 62 -3.57 -2.76 7.44
C ARG A 62 -2.24 -3.31 7.94
N SER A 63 -1.57 -4.11 7.13
CA SER A 63 -0.23 -4.63 7.45
C SER A 63 0.80 -3.50 7.48
N PHE A 64 0.67 -2.53 6.58
CA PHE A 64 1.49 -1.33 6.57
C PHE A 64 1.29 -0.49 7.84
N SER A 65 0.03 -0.24 8.23
CA SER A 65 -0.34 0.43 9.48
C SER A 65 0.32 -0.22 10.70
N LEU A 66 0.35 -1.56 10.76
CA LEU A 66 0.90 -2.29 11.91
C LEU A 66 2.39 -2.00 12.12
N ALA A 67 3.14 -1.72 11.05
CA ALA A 67 4.55 -1.36 11.15
C ALA A 67 4.77 -0.08 11.98
N PHE A 68 3.82 0.86 11.94
CA PHE A 68 3.92 2.12 12.68
C PHE A 68 3.45 2.01 14.13
N THR A 69 2.61 1.02 14.48
CA THR A 69 2.11 0.83 15.87
C THR A 69 3.21 0.51 16.88
N LYS A 70 4.35 -0.03 16.42
CA LYS A 70 5.53 -0.29 17.27
C LYS A 70 6.33 0.98 17.57
N HIS A 71 6.02 2.07 16.87
CA HIS A 71 6.78 3.31 16.89
C HIS A 71 5.93 4.51 17.32
N SER A 72 4.79 4.28 17.95
CA SER A 72 3.86 5.29 18.46
C SER A 72 4.52 6.32 19.39
N CYS A 73 5.63 5.96 20.03
CA CYS A 73 6.39 6.82 20.94
C CYS A 73 7.52 7.61 20.25
N ARG A 74 7.75 7.42 18.94
CA ARG A 74 8.86 8.04 18.22
C ARG A 74 8.41 9.37 17.62
N THR A 75 9.15 10.44 17.90
CA THR A 75 8.84 11.80 17.41
C THR A 75 9.10 11.98 15.92
N THR A 76 9.93 11.14 15.30
CA THR A 76 10.25 11.20 13.87
C THR A 76 10.22 9.81 13.23
N LEU A 77 9.61 9.75 12.04
CA LEU A 77 9.58 8.55 11.21
C LEU A 77 10.65 8.65 10.14
N GLY A 78 11.62 7.74 10.18
CA GLY A 78 12.69 7.67 9.20
C GLY A 78 12.27 6.90 7.95
N PRO A 79 12.89 7.15 6.78
CA PRO A 79 12.53 6.46 5.54
C PRO A 79 12.64 4.92 5.59
N ALA A 80 13.60 4.39 6.34
CA ALA A 80 13.73 2.94 6.55
C ALA A 80 12.46 2.32 7.19
N MET A 81 11.72 3.09 7.99
CA MET A 81 10.49 2.63 8.62
C MET A 81 9.35 2.55 7.60
N TRP A 82 9.30 3.49 6.67
CA TRP A 82 8.34 3.49 5.56
C TRP A 82 8.57 2.29 4.64
N VAL A 83 9.83 2.02 4.30
CA VAL A 83 10.20 0.88 3.46
C VAL A 83 9.95 -0.45 4.18
N ASP A 84 10.31 -0.59 5.47
CA ASP A 84 9.98 -1.81 6.24
C ASP A 84 8.48 -2.05 6.33
N GLY A 85 7.70 -0.98 6.53
CA GLY A 85 6.25 -1.09 6.54
C GLY A 85 5.69 -1.53 5.19
N LEU A 86 6.15 -0.93 4.09
CA LEU A 86 5.69 -1.29 2.75
C LEU A 86 6.06 -2.74 2.40
N ARG A 87 7.28 -3.17 2.75
CA ARG A 87 7.74 -4.56 2.62
C ARG A 87 6.83 -5.53 3.37
N ARG A 88 6.43 -5.22 4.60
CA ARG A 88 5.45 -6.02 5.37
C ARG A 88 4.08 -6.07 4.69
N GLY A 89 3.64 -4.94 4.14
CA GLY A 89 2.40 -4.86 3.36
C GLY A 89 2.41 -5.78 2.15
N VAL A 90 3.47 -5.72 1.34
CA VAL A 90 3.65 -6.55 0.15
C VAL A 90 3.73 -8.04 0.51
N ALA A 91 4.51 -8.40 1.53
CA ALA A 91 4.58 -9.79 2.00
C ALA A 91 3.22 -10.32 2.50
N ALA A 92 2.38 -9.47 3.09
CA ALA A 92 1.04 -9.85 3.50
C ALA A 92 0.10 -10.08 2.30
N VAL A 93 0.21 -9.28 1.24
CA VAL A 93 -0.53 -9.48 -0.01
C VAL A 93 -0.09 -10.77 -0.70
N GLU A 94 1.21 -11.05 -0.73
CA GLU A 94 1.78 -12.29 -1.26
C GLU A 94 1.22 -13.53 -0.54
N ALA A 95 1.22 -13.50 0.80
CA ALA A 95 0.69 -14.57 1.63
C ALA A 95 -0.84 -14.74 1.52
N TYR A 96 -1.60 -13.64 1.44
CA TYR A 96 -3.06 -13.69 1.40
C TYR A 96 -3.59 -14.00 0.00
N GLY A 97 -3.01 -13.40 -1.04
CA GLY A 97 -3.41 -13.58 -2.42
C GLY A 97 -2.95 -14.92 -3.01
N MET A 98 -2.05 -15.63 -2.34
CA MET A 98 -1.38 -16.82 -2.87
C MET A 98 -0.72 -16.58 -4.24
N CYS A 99 -0.26 -15.34 -4.46
CA CYS A 99 0.38 -14.90 -5.69
C CYS A 99 1.86 -14.65 -5.43
N GLN A 100 2.68 -14.79 -6.45
CA GLN A 100 4.12 -14.55 -6.47
C GLN A 100 4.47 -13.53 -7.56
N PRO A 101 5.64 -12.87 -7.47
CA PRO A 101 6.20 -12.14 -8.60
C PRO A 101 6.33 -13.07 -9.81
N GLY A 102 5.78 -12.67 -10.95
CA GLY A 102 5.65 -13.44 -12.18
C GLY A 102 4.21 -13.82 -12.52
N ASP A 103 3.28 -13.74 -11.55
CA ASP A 103 1.89 -14.17 -11.73
C ASP A 103 1.00 -13.14 -12.45
N ARG A 104 1.59 -12.06 -13.00
CA ARG A 104 0.88 -10.96 -13.68
C ARG A 104 -0.10 -10.26 -12.75
N THR A 105 0.36 -9.93 -11.55
CA THR A 105 -0.43 -9.26 -10.51
C THR A 105 0.19 -7.94 -10.10
N MET A 106 -0.48 -7.18 -9.22
CA MET A 106 0.10 -5.96 -8.64
C MET A 106 1.44 -6.18 -7.93
N LEU A 107 1.77 -7.43 -7.53
CA LEU A 107 3.07 -7.77 -6.95
C LEU A 107 4.23 -7.55 -7.92
N ASP A 108 4.00 -7.68 -9.22
CA ASP A 108 5.03 -7.46 -10.25
C ASP A 108 5.50 -6.01 -10.31
N ALA A 109 4.65 -5.07 -9.91
CA ALA A 109 5.04 -3.67 -9.76
C ALA A 109 5.56 -3.37 -8.35
N LEU A 110 4.89 -3.90 -7.32
CA LEU A 110 5.19 -3.56 -5.93
C LEU A 110 6.51 -4.14 -5.42
N VAL A 111 6.84 -5.38 -5.77
CA VAL A 111 8.08 -6.03 -5.30
C VAL A 111 9.33 -5.33 -5.86
N PRO A 112 9.45 -5.04 -7.16
CA PRO A 112 10.56 -4.25 -7.67
C PRO A 112 10.63 -2.84 -7.09
N ALA A 113 9.48 -2.19 -6.85
CA ALA A 113 9.44 -0.86 -6.24
C ALA A 113 10.02 -0.86 -4.81
N VAL A 114 9.64 -1.83 -3.98
CA VAL A 114 10.20 -1.96 -2.62
C VAL A 114 11.70 -2.21 -2.66
N ARG A 115 12.16 -3.13 -3.52
CA ARG A 115 13.60 -3.41 -3.69
C ARG A 115 14.37 -2.17 -4.12
N GLY A 116 13.83 -1.39 -5.07
CA GLY A 116 14.44 -0.13 -5.50
C GLY A 116 14.57 0.88 -4.35
N MET A 117 13.54 0.99 -3.50
CA MET A 117 13.62 1.84 -2.31
C MET A 117 14.67 1.34 -1.31
N GLU A 118 14.77 0.03 -1.07
CA GLU A 118 15.80 -0.58 -0.21
C GLU A 118 17.22 -0.29 -0.73
N ASP A 119 17.44 -0.42 -2.03
CA ASP A 119 18.71 -0.11 -2.69
C ASP A 119 19.10 1.37 -2.53
N VAL A 120 18.14 2.29 -2.70
CA VAL A 120 18.36 3.74 -2.50
C VAL A 120 18.69 4.04 -1.05
N LEU A 121 18.00 3.42 -0.09
CA LEU A 121 18.33 3.56 1.32
C LEU A 121 19.73 3.06 1.65
N CYS A 122 20.17 1.96 1.04
CA CYS A 122 21.52 1.43 1.20
C CYS A 122 22.59 2.35 0.59
N LYS A 123 22.26 3.07 -0.50
CA LYS A 123 23.18 3.96 -1.22
C LYS A 123 23.18 5.41 -0.72
N SER A 124 22.20 5.80 0.11
CA SER A 124 22.08 7.09 0.79
C SER A 124 22.21 8.33 -0.12
N LYS A 125 21.12 8.63 -0.83
CA LYS A 125 20.64 9.99 -1.12
C LYS A 125 19.11 9.97 -1.01
N ASN A 126 18.52 11.04 -0.50
CA ASN A 126 17.12 11.15 -0.08
C ASN A 126 16.11 10.26 -0.85
N PRO A 127 15.33 9.39 -0.16
CA PRO A 127 14.41 8.45 -0.80
C PRO A 127 13.12 9.10 -1.33
N VAL A 128 12.97 10.42 -1.19
CA VAL A 128 11.84 11.18 -1.70
C VAL A 128 11.94 11.40 -3.22
N CYS A 129 13.14 11.26 -3.81
CA CYS A 129 13.37 11.41 -5.26
C CYS A 129 14.28 10.28 -5.80
N PRO A 130 13.72 9.10 -6.13
CA PRO A 130 14.48 8.02 -6.75
C PRO A 130 14.47 8.05 -8.29
N PHE A 131 13.71 8.96 -8.91
CA PHE A 131 13.62 9.11 -10.37
C PHE A 131 14.19 10.48 -10.79
N GLU A 132 15.51 10.53 -10.98
CA GLU A 132 16.22 11.63 -11.66
C GLU A 132 17.07 11.04 -12.78
#